data_AF-A0A094JH31-F1
#
_entry.id   AF-A0A094JH31-F1
#
_cell.length_a   1.000
_cell.length_b   1.000
_cell.length_c   1.000
_cell.angle_alpha   90.00
_cell.angle_beta   90.00
_cell.angle_gamma   90.00
#
_symmetry.space_group_name_H-M   'P 1'
#
loop_
_entity.id
_entity.type
_entity.pdbx_description
1 polymer ?
#
loop_
_entity_poly.entity_id
_entity_poly.type
_entity_poly.pdbx_seq_one_letter_code
_entity_poly.pdbx_strand_id
1 'polypeptide(L)'
;METERKIAPASAENRKRDHQGGRGNQGGRGNKRQKTQKQKPVKEGSTEEVLLADVTDLFSRQRLEDPKHGEASIAEGESESKTTLPEPFTELDVKVLEISSTGDGLAVAPGSDQIYVVPFTAPGDIARVKVIKHFEKHHYSMADFLSVVEPSPLRDDSRINCQYFSKCSGCQFQMLDYPTQLDHKKSIVEKAYKNFSHIPTELVPAILNTMGSPLQYNYRTKLTPHFDGPPGYRNRADARAGIKKAFEKTPEIGFMQKNRRITLDIEDCPIGTDAVRKGMKSERARVAVELDKYKRGATILLRESTQRVPNSKVPSPIPENTIAIPVEGTETTDLKTCITDNNATSIEYIDDFTFTNPAGAFFQNNNSILPPFTQYIRENIIPPVSSSELPVKYLIDAYSGSGLFTITLSSLFKSSTGIDISSASIEFASKNASLNNIPKSKASFLAADAPELFRSVTYPADETAVVIDPPRKGCDDSFLSQLLSFGPRRVVYVSCNVHTQARDVGVMVHGYVNGRDGHGGLGRRYKIESIRGFDFFPQTGHVEGVAVLSRIDEPLPRSPSVDVMEGVEEKLGADVADAEGIIATGAFEGVKPTSDA
;
A
#
# COMPACT_ATOMS: atom_id res chain seq x y z
N MET A 1 22.47 24.44 57.38
CA MET A 1 23.36 25.57 57.01
C MET A 1 23.55 25.55 55.50
N GLU A 2 23.77 26.73 54.93
CA GLU A 2 23.83 27.04 53.49
C GLU A 2 24.95 26.26 52.76
N THR A 3 24.91 26.08 51.43
CA THR A 3 25.23 27.17 50.49
C THR A 3 24.83 26.88 49.04
N GLU A 4 24.39 27.94 48.36
CA GLU A 4 24.15 27.98 46.91
C GLU A 4 25.46 28.08 46.10
N ARG A 5 25.37 27.81 44.79
CA ARG A 5 25.98 28.70 43.78
C ARG A 5 25.21 28.64 42.44
N LYS A 6 24.69 29.78 42.01
CA LYS A 6 24.05 30.01 40.70
C LYS A 6 25.06 30.55 39.68
N ILE A 7 24.77 30.35 38.39
CA ILE A 7 25.47 30.96 37.25
C ILE A 7 24.49 31.86 36.50
N ALA A 8 24.93 33.03 36.07
CA ALA A 8 24.21 33.97 35.18
C ALA A 8 25.25 34.90 34.48
N PRO A 9 24.86 35.80 33.54
CA PRO A 9 24.78 35.47 32.11
C PRO A 9 25.51 36.50 31.22
N ALA A 10 25.41 36.39 29.89
CA ALA A 10 25.82 37.45 28.95
C ALA A 10 24.93 37.52 27.71
N SER A 11 24.69 38.73 27.20
CA SER A 11 23.81 39.01 26.05
C SER A 11 24.34 40.18 25.19
N ALA A 12 24.03 40.09 23.89
CA ALA A 12 23.99 41.15 22.87
C ALA A 12 25.26 42.00 22.56
N GLU A 13 25.63 42.06 21.26
CA GLU A 13 25.46 43.29 20.48
C GLU A 13 25.52 43.06 18.95
N ASN A 14 25.26 44.10 18.16
CA ASN A 14 24.80 44.07 16.76
C ASN A 14 25.60 45.08 15.90
N ARG A 15 25.93 44.78 14.63
CA ARG A 15 26.41 45.80 13.65
C ARG A 15 26.26 45.39 12.18
N LYS A 16 25.73 46.32 11.37
CA LYS A 16 25.60 46.27 9.89
C LYS A 16 26.89 46.74 9.20
N ARG A 17 27.05 46.44 7.90
CA ARG A 17 27.70 47.33 6.91
C ARG A 17 27.27 47.05 5.46
N ASP A 18 27.43 48.06 4.62
CA ASP A 18 26.84 48.23 3.29
C ASP A 18 27.60 47.58 2.13
N HIS A 19 26.95 47.52 0.95
CA HIS A 19 27.66 47.72 -0.33
C HIS A 19 26.75 48.29 -1.44
N GLN A 20 27.21 49.37 -2.08
CA GLN A 20 26.80 49.80 -3.42
C GLN A 20 27.87 49.37 -4.45
N GLY A 21 27.52 49.21 -5.74
CA GLY A 21 28.50 49.32 -6.83
C GLY A 21 28.40 48.35 -8.03
N GLY A 22 27.62 48.73 -9.05
CA GLY A 22 28.08 48.78 -10.46
C GLY A 22 28.58 47.54 -11.25
N ARG A 23 27.67 46.93 -12.04
CA ARG A 23 27.83 46.41 -13.43
C ARG A 23 29.12 45.69 -13.87
N GLY A 24 28.94 44.44 -14.34
CA GLY A 24 29.84 43.80 -15.32
C GLY A 24 29.16 42.61 -16.01
N ASN A 25 28.81 42.73 -17.30
CA ASN A 25 28.21 41.65 -18.08
C ASN A 25 29.26 41.03 -19.03
N GLN A 26 29.76 39.83 -18.71
CA GLN A 26 30.51 38.99 -19.66
C GLN A 26 30.10 37.53 -19.50
N GLY A 27 29.89 36.85 -20.63
CA GLY A 27 29.40 35.48 -20.66
C GLY A 27 30.50 34.44 -20.45
N GLY A 28 30.30 33.55 -19.50
CA GLY A 28 31.08 32.31 -19.35
C GLY A 28 30.18 31.09 -19.50
N ARG A 29 30.40 30.27 -20.53
CA ARG A 29 29.74 28.96 -20.70
C ARG A 29 30.25 27.98 -19.64
N GLY A 30 29.66 27.98 -18.45
CA GLY A 30 29.92 27.01 -17.38
C GLY A 30 29.16 25.70 -17.60
N ASN A 31 29.83 24.56 -17.44
CA ASN A 31 29.30 23.23 -17.74
C ASN A 31 27.93 22.95 -17.10
N LYS A 32 26.99 22.40 -17.89
CA LYS A 32 25.80 21.73 -17.38
C LYS A 32 26.25 20.64 -16.41
N ARG A 33 26.02 20.81 -15.10
CA ARG A 33 25.98 19.68 -14.16
C ARG A 33 25.01 18.67 -14.74
N GLN A 34 25.52 17.52 -15.18
CA GLN A 34 24.67 16.39 -15.53
C GLN A 34 23.81 16.10 -14.30
N LYS A 35 22.48 16.13 -14.48
CA LYS A 35 21.58 15.59 -13.46
C LYS A 35 21.92 14.10 -13.38
N THR A 36 22.57 13.68 -12.30
CA THR A 36 22.56 12.27 -11.91
C THR A 36 21.11 11.82 -11.94
N GLN A 37 20.84 10.84 -12.80
CA GLN A 37 19.49 10.43 -13.13
C GLN A 37 18.95 9.70 -11.90
N LYS A 38 18.23 10.43 -11.04
CA LYS A 38 17.64 9.87 -9.81
C LYS A 38 16.84 8.63 -10.22
N GLN A 39 17.27 7.46 -9.76
CA GLN A 39 16.77 6.17 -10.23
C GLN A 39 15.24 6.17 -10.20
N LYS A 40 14.63 5.77 -11.32
CA LYS A 40 13.18 5.53 -11.33
C LYS A 40 12.93 4.27 -10.49
N PRO A 41 12.05 4.34 -9.47
CA PRO A 41 11.76 3.18 -8.63
C PRO A 41 11.15 2.04 -9.47
N VAL A 42 11.27 0.82 -8.96
CA VAL A 42 10.54 -0.36 -9.43
C VAL A 42 9.04 0.00 -9.50
N LYS A 43 8.38 -0.37 -10.60
CA LYS A 43 6.98 0.03 -10.85
C LYS A 43 5.94 -0.95 -10.30
N GLU A 44 6.28 -2.24 -10.30
CA GLU A 44 5.39 -3.36 -9.99
C GLU A 44 4.55 -3.16 -8.73
N GLY A 45 3.27 -3.51 -8.84
CA GLY A 45 2.29 -3.35 -7.77
C GLY A 45 1.67 -1.95 -7.71
N SER A 46 1.74 -1.18 -8.80
CA SER A 46 1.02 0.09 -8.94
C SER A 46 -0.47 -0.12 -9.26
N THR A 47 -1.33 0.83 -8.88
CA THR A 47 -2.79 0.73 -9.12
C THR A 47 -3.15 0.55 -10.61
N GLU A 48 -2.35 1.09 -11.52
CA GLU A 48 -2.54 0.94 -12.97
C GLU A 48 -2.24 -0.48 -13.44
N GLU A 49 -1.13 -1.09 -12.99
CA GLU A 49 -0.76 -2.47 -13.32
C GLU A 49 -1.72 -3.49 -12.67
N VAL A 50 -2.17 -3.22 -11.44
CA VAL A 50 -3.15 -4.05 -10.72
C VAL A 50 -4.49 -4.08 -11.46
N LEU A 51 -5.01 -2.92 -11.87
CA LEU A 51 -6.22 -2.85 -12.68
C LEU A 51 -6.02 -3.53 -14.04
N LEU A 52 -4.87 -3.32 -14.69
CA LEU A 52 -4.56 -3.93 -15.99
C LEU A 52 -4.51 -5.46 -15.90
N ALA A 53 -3.97 -6.03 -14.81
CA ALA A 53 -3.93 -7.47 -14.61
C ALA A 53 -5.34 -8.08 -14.51
N ASP A 54 -6.24 -7.46 -13.73
CA ASP A 54 -7.65 -7.89 -13.62
C ASP A 54 -8.44 -7.73 -14.91
N VAL A 55 -8.27 -6.59 -15.61
CA VAL A 55 -8.86 -6.33 -16.92
C VAL A 55 -8.42 -7.40 -17.94
N THR A 56 -7.13 -7.73 -17.96
CA THR A 56 -6.56 -8.71 -18.90
C THR A 56 -7.09 -10.11 -18.61
N ASP A 57 -7.14 -10.52 -17.34
CA ASP A 57 -7.69 -11.81 -16.90
C ASP A 57 -9.18 -11.96 -17.29
N LEU A 58 -9.99 -10.93 -17.04
CA LEU A 58 -11.42 -10.93 -17.42
C LEU A 58 -11.63 -10.93 -18.94
N PHE A 59 -10.89 -10.09 -19.68
CA PHE A 59 -10.96 -10.04 -21.14
C PHE A 59 -10.58 -11.39 -21.77
N SER A 60 -9.52 -12.04 -21.26
CA SER A 60 -9.12 -13.38 -21.70
C SER A 60 -10.20 -14.43 -21.43
N ARG A 61 -10.85 -14.40 -20.26
CA ARG A 61 -11.97 -15.32 -19.95
C ARG A 61 -13.17 -15.13 -20.87
N GLN A 62 -13.60 -13.89 -21.11
CA GLN A 62 -14.74 -13.62 -21.97
C GLN A 62 -14.53 -14.12 -23.41
N ARG A 63 -13.31 -13.99 -23.96
CA ARG A 63 -12.97 -14.55 -25.30
C ARG A 63 -12.91 -16.08 -25.35
N LEU A 64 -12.73 -16.76 -24.23
CA LEU A 64 -12.78 -18.23 -24.15
C LEU A 64 -14.21 -18.74 -23.99
N GLU A 65 -15.08 -17.97 -23.33
CA GLU A 65 -16.49 -18.32 -23.08
C GLU A 65 -17.38 -18.06 -24.32
N ASP A 66 -17.08 -17.05 -25.14
CA ASP A 66 -17.77 -16.82 -26.43
C ASP A 66 -16.81 -16.87 -27.64
N PRO A 67 -16.48 -18.08 -28.15
CA PRO A 67 -15.63 -18.22 -29.34
C PRO A 67 -16.28 -17.67 -30.63
N LYS A 68 -17.57 -17.30 -30.65
CA LYS A 68 -18.20 -16.68 -31.83
C LYS A 68 -17.82 -15.20 -32.01
N HIS A 69 -17.13 -14.59 -31.04
CA HIS A 69 -16.37 -13.36 -31.24
C HIS A 69 -14.87 -13.61 -31.53
N GLY A 70 -14.39 -14.86 -31.42
CA GLY A 70 -13.01 -15.25 -31.70
C GLY A 70 -12.74 -15.68 -33.16
N GLU A 71 -13.67 -16.38 -33.81
CA GLU A 71 -13.48 -17.01 -35.13
C GLU A 71 -13.30 -16.02 -36.31
N ALA A 72 -13.52 -14.71 -36.11
CA ALA A 72 -13.29 -13.69 -37.13
C ALA A 72 -11.80 -13.30 -37.33
N SER A 73 -10.83 -14.00 -36.72
CA SER A 73 -9.43 -13.55 -36.65
C SER A 73 -8.35 -14.58 -36.98
N ILE A 74 -8.70 -15.77 -37.49
CA ILE A 74 -7.75 -16.73 -38.07
C ILE A 74 -8.26 -17.25 -39.43
N ALA A 75 -8.48 -16.32 -40.35
CA ALA A 75 -8.52 -16.57 -41.79
C ALA A 75 -7.61 -15.54 -42.47
N GLU A 76 -6.74 -15.99 -43.37
CA GLU A 76 -5.79 -15.11 -44.04
C GLU A 76 -6.51 -14.14 -44.99
N GLY A 77 -6.67 -12.90 -44.53
CA GLY A 77 -6.98 -11.75 -45.38
C GLY A 77 -8.46 -11.54 -45.72
N GLU A 78 -9.27 -11.09 -44.76
CA GLU A 78 -10.40 -10.18 -45.06
C GLU A 78 -10.83 -9.35 -43.83
N SER A 79 -10.92 -8.02 -44.03
CA SER A 79 -11.56 -6.99 -43.18
C SER A 79 -11.89 -7.32 -41.70
N GLU A 80 -11.04 -6.90 -40.76
CA GLU A 80 -11.43 -6.77 -39.34
C GLU A 80 -12.70 -5.92 -39.18
N SER A 81 -13.79 -6.55 -38.74
CA SER A 81 -15.00 -5.86 -38.28
C SER A 81 -14.70 -5.16 -36.94
N LYS A 82 -14.07 -3.98 -37.00
CA LYS A 82 -13.88 -3.12 -35.82
C LYS A 82 -15.23 -2.77 -35.21
N THR A 83 -15.54 -3.37 -34.05
CA THR A 83 -16.59 -2.90 -33.16
C THR A 83 -16.29 -1.46 -32.78
N THR A 84 -17.05 -0.52 -33.32
CA THR A 84 -16.86 0.91 -33.06
C THR A 84 -17.13 1.17 -31.58
N LEU A 85 -16.11 1.58 -30.83
CA LEU A 85 -16.27 1.99 -29.45
C LEU A 85 -17.23 3.20 -29.37
N PRO A 86 -18.10 3.27 -28.34
CA PRO A 86 -18.99 4.40 -28.16
C PRO A 86 -18.19 5.69 -27.94
N GLU A 87 -18.59 6.79 -28.56
CA GLU A 87 -17.93 8.10 -28.40
C GLU A 87 -17.77 8.48 -26.92
N PRO A 88 -16.66 9.13 -26.51
CA PRO A 88 -16.51 9.65 -25.17
C PRO A 88 -17.70 10.51 -24.74
N PHE A 89 -18.09 10.40 -23.47
CA PHE A 89 -19.27 11.01 -22.87
C PHE A 89 -20.63 10.41 -23.28
N THR A 90 -20.66 9.39 -24.13
CA THR A 90 -21.84 8.52 -24.35
C THR A 90 -22.28 7.88 -23.04
N GLU A 91 -23.59 7.78 -22.84
CA GLU A 91 -24.22 7.05 -21.74
C GLU A 91 -24.76 5.71 -22.26
N LEU A 92 -24.47 4.63 -21.54
CA LEU A 92 -24.93 3.28 -21.86
C LEU A 92 -25.15 2.46 -20.59
N ASP A 93 -25.85 1.34 -20.74
CA ASP A 93 -26.04 0.35 -19.68
C ASP A 93 -25.02 -0.78 -19.84
N VAL A 94 -24.35 -1.14 -18.75
CA VAL A 94 -23.33 -2.20 -18.70
C VAL A 94 -23.63 -3.18 -17.58
N LYS A 95 -23.36 -4.48 -17.84
CA LYS A 95 -23.52 -5.54 -16.85
C LYS A 95 -22.19 -5.77 -16.14
N VAL A 96 -22.18 -5.60 -14.83
CA VAL A 96 -20.99 -5.77 -13.98
C VAL A 96 -20.77 -7.25 -13.72
N LEU A 97 -19.56 -7.75 -13.96
CA LEU A 97 -19.22 -9.18 -13.84
C LEU A 97 -18.46 -9.47 -12.54
N GLU A 98 -17.50 -8.61 -12.17
CA GLU A 98 -16.73 -8.74 -10.93
C GLU A 98 -16.27 -7.37 -10.42
N ILE A 99 -15.66 -7.32 -9.23
CA ILE A 99 -14.95 -6.15 -8.74
C ILE A 99 -13.44 -6.38 -8.91
N SER A 100 -12.74 -5.40 -9.51
CA SER A 100 -11.28 -5.42 -9.63
C SER A 100 -10.59 -5.27 -8.27
N SER A 101 -9.32 -5.65 -8.18
CA SER A 101 -8.47 -5.48 -7.00
C SER A 101 -8.26 -4.01 -6.60
N THR A 102 -8.68 -3.07 -7.45
CA THR A 102 -8.69 -1.62 -7.15
C THR A 102 -10.01 -1.12 -6.53
N GLY A 103 -11.01 -2.01 -6.41
CA GLY A 103 -12.33 -1.75 -5.83
C GLY A 103 -13.34 -1.07 -6.76
N ASP A 104 -13.04 -0.96 -8.06
CA ASP A 104 -14.02 -0.59 -9.09
C ASP A 104 -14.51 -1.83 -9.84
N GLY A 105 -15.79 -1.85 -10.21
CA GLY A 105 -16.42 -2.95 -10.95
C GLY A 105 -15.87 -3.06 -12.37
N LEU A 106 -15.78 -4.29 -12.87
CA LEU A 106 -15.46 -4.60 -14.25
C LEU A 106 -16.73 -5.11 -14.94
N ALA A 107 -17.12 -4.43 -16.01
CA ALA A 107 -18.40 -4.63 -16.68
C ALA A 107 -18.24 -4.81 -18.19
N VAL A 108 -19.25 -5.42 -18.82
CA VAL A 108 -19.35 -5.61 -20.27
C VAL A 108 -20.60 -4.91 -20.81
N ALA A 109 -20.53 -4.46 -22.06
CA ALA A 109 -21.68 -3.91 -22.79
C ALA A 109 -22.15 -4.91 -23.86
N PRO A 110 -23.45 -5.02 -24.16
CA PRO A 110 -23.93 -5.89 -25.24
C PRO A 110 -23.26 -5.57 -26.58
N GLY A 111 -22.68 -6.58 -27.24
CA GLY A 111 -22.01 -6.43 -28.53
C GLY A 111 -20.66 -5.69 -28.48
N SER A 112 -19.98 -5.69 -27.33
CA SER A 112 -18.71 -5.00 -27.13
C SER A 112 -17.72 -5.87 -26.34
N ASP A 113 -16.57 -6.18 -26.96
CA ASP A 113 -15.45 -6.88 -26.31
C ASP A 113 -14.68 -6.01 -25.28
N GLN A 114 -15.07 -4.74 -25.14
CA GLN A 114 -14.37 -3.77 -24.30
C GLN A 114 -14.81 -3.90 -22.84
N ILE A 115 -13.86 -4.00 -21.92
CA ILE A 115 -14.14 -3.99 -20.48
C ILE A 115 -14.39 -2.55 -20.00
N TYR A 116 -15.47 -2.31 -19.26
CA TYR A 116 -15.79 -1.01 -18.67
C TYR A 116 -15.47 -1.03 -17.17
N VAL A 117 -14.63 -0.09 -16.73
CA VAL A 117 -14.25 0.08 -15.32
C VAL A 117 -15.21 1.10 -14.69
N VAL A 118 -16.04 0.65 -13.75
CA VAL A 118 -17.20 1.37 -13.22
C VAL A 118 -17.18 1.42 -11.69
N PRO A 119 -17.08 2.59 -11.05
CA PRO A 119 -17.07 2.67 -9.60
C PRO A 119 -18.46 2.43 -8.98
N PHE A 120 -18.51 2.09 -7.69
CA PHE A 120 -19.73 2.01 -6.86
C PHE A 120 -20.79 0.97 -7.32
N THR A 121 -20.33 -0.10 -7.96
CA THR A 121 -21.16 -1.22 -8.46
C THR A 121 -20.82 -2.53 -7.78
N ALA A 122 -21.78 -3.46 -7.77
CA ALA A 122 -21.63 -4.83 -7.29
C ALA A 122 -21.70 -5.84 -8.46
N PRO A 123 -21.10 -7.04 -8.34
CA PRO A 123 -21.19 -8.09 -9.36
C PRO A 123 -22.65 -8.48 -9.64
N GLY A 124 -23.05 -8.43 -10.90
CA GLY A 124 -24.41 -8.65 -11.37
C GLY A 124 -25.26 -7.39 -11.54
N ASP A 125 -24.81 -6.21 -11.08
CA ASP A 125 -25.53 -4.96 -11.31
C ASP A 125 -25.62 -4.66 -12.82
N ILE A 126 -26.78 -4.20 -13.30
CA ILE A 126 -26.85 -3.44 -14.55
C ILE A 126 -26.76 -1.96 -14.18
N ALA A 127 -25.66 -1.31 -14.56
CA ALA A 127 -25.38 0.07 -14.22
C ALA A 127 -25.44 0.97 -15.46
N ARG A 128 -26.07 2.13 -15.32
CA ARG A 128 -25.99 3.22 -16.28
C ARG A 128 -24.71 4.01 -16.02
N VAL A 129 -23.89 4.14 -17.05
CA VAL A 129 -22.55 4.72 -16.95
C VAL A 129 -22.29 5.72 -18.06
N LYS A 130 -21.39 6.66 -17.81
CA LYS A 130 -20.90 7.62 -18.78
C LYS A 130 -19.45 7.32 -19.15
N VAL A 131 -19.19 6.99 -20.40
CA VAL A 131 -17.81 6.72 -20.88
C VAL A 131 -16.97 7.98 -20.75
N ILE A 132 -15.76 7.87 -20.18
CA ILE A 132 -14.85 9.03 -20.01
C ILE A 132 -13.62 8.90 -20.89
N LYS A 133 -13.01 7.70 -20.98
CA LYS A 133 -11.76 7.49 -21.72
C LYS A 133 -11.55 6.02 -22.09
N HIS A 134 -11.16 5.76 -23.33
CA HIS A 134 -10.70 4.46 -23.80
C HIS A 134 -9.19 4.25 -23.62
N PHE A 135 -8.81 2.99 -23.44
CA PHE A 135 -7.45 2.48 -23.44
C PHE A 135 -7.41 1.28 -24.41
N GLU A 136 -7.61 1.54 -25.70
CA GLU A 136 -7.77 0.53 -26.77
C GLU A 136 -6.73 -0.59 -26.73
N LYS A 137 -5.44 -0.25 -26.55
CA LYS A 137 -4.32 -1.22 -26.47
C LYS A 137 -4.40 -2.21 -25.30
N HIS A 138 -5.30 -1.96 -24.35
CA HIS A 138 -5.50 -2.74 -23.14
C HIS A 138 -6.96 -3.20 -23.00
N HIS A 139 -7.78 -3.03 -24.05
CA HIS A 139 -9.17 -3.46 -24.12
C HIS A 139 -10.09 -3.00 -22.96
N TYR A 140 -9.83 -1.82 -22.38
CA TYR A 140 -10.71 -1.24 -21.37
C TYR A 140 -11.03 0.24 -21.52
N SER A 141 -12.13 0.65 -20.88
CA SER A 141 -12.65 2.01 -20.84
C SER A 141 -12.93 2.43 -19.40
N MET A 142 -12.53 3.63 -19.01
CA MET A 142 -12.94 4.23 -17.73
C MET A 142 -14.30 4.91 -17.89
N ALA A 143 -15.22 4.67 -16.96
CA ALA A 143 -16.54 5.31 -16.93
C ALA A 143 -16.84 5.98 -15.57
N ASP A 144 -17.64 7.05 -15.61
CA ASP A 144 -18.30 7.60 -14.43
C ASP A 144 -19.62 6.83 -14.20
N PHE A 145 -19.88 6.44 -12.96
CA PHE A 145 -21.17 5.85 -12.54
C PHE A 145 -22.27 6.92 -12.52
N LEU A 146 -23.46 6.60 -13.05
CA LEU A 146 -24.63 7.48 -13.00
C LEU A 146 -25.72 6.92 -12.06
N SER A 147 -26.13 5.68 -12.29
CA SER A 147 -27.15 5.00 -11.47
C SER A 147 -27.09 3.48 -11.68
N VAL A 148 -27.67 2.72 -10.75
CA VAL A 148 -28.06 1.32 -11.03
C VAL A 148 -29.41 1.32 -11.75
N VAL A 149 -29.53 0.51 -12.80
CA VAL A 149 -30.77 0.25 -13.54
C VAL A 149 -31.45 -0.99 -12.96
N GLU A 150 -30.68 -2.07 -12.75
CA GLU A 150 -31.14 -3.29 -12.09
C GLU A 150 -30.10 -3.72 -11.03
N PRO A 151 -30.46 -3.83 -9.74
CA PRO A 151 -29.54 -4.21 -8.68
C PRO A 151 -29.28 -5.73 -8.66
N SER A 152 -28.03 -6.10 -8.42
CA SER A 152 -27.67 -7.49 -8.11
C SER A 152 -28.22 -7.96 -6.76
N PRO A 153 -28.32 -9.29 -6.52
CA PRO A 153 -28.61 -9.84 -5.19
C PRO A 153 -27.58 -9.48 -4.12
N LEU A 154 -26.37 -9.05 -4.50
CA LEU A 154 -25.31 -8.62 -3.59
C LEU A 154 -25.45 -7.15 -3.14
N ARG A 155 -26.30 -6.38 -3.81
CA ARG A 155 -26.49 -4.94 -3.58
C ARG A 155 -27.68 -4.68 -2.65
N ASP A 156 -27.43 -3.94 -1.57
CA ASP A 156 -28.44 -3.42 -0.66
C ASP A 156 -28.10 -1.97 -0.26
N ASP A 157 -28.77 -1.02 -0.89
CA ASP A 157 -28.51 0.40 -0.66
C ASP A 157 -29.01 0.88 0.73
N SER A 158 -29.77 0.07 1.47
CA SER A 158 -30.14 0.40 2.87
C SER A 158 -28.94 0.33 3.85
N ARG A 159 -27.83 -0.29 3.43
CA ARG A 159 -26.56 -0.38 4.18
C ARG A 159 -25.69 0.87 4.03
N ILE A 160 -26.03 1.76 3.09
CA ILE A 160 -25.27 2.97 2.79
C ILE A 160 -25.50 4.02 3.88
N ASN A 161 -24.53 4.15 4.78
CA ASN A 161 -24.59 5.11 5.89
C ASN A 161 -24.09 6.52 5.51
N CYS A 162 -23.52 6.70 4.31
CA CYS A 162 -22.96 7.98 3.87
C CYS A 162 -23.71 8.57 2.66
N GLN A 163 -24.32 9.75 2.83
CA GLN A 163 -25.00 10.51 1.77
C GLN A 163 -24.10 10.89 0.57
N TYR A 164 -22.77 10.78 0.72
CA TYR A 164 -21.77 11.05 -0.32
C TYR A 164 -21.22 9.79 -1.00
N PHE A 165 -21.70 8.60 -0.62
CA PHE A 165 -21.46 7.40 -1.38
C PHE A 165 -21.95 7.58 -2.83
N SER A 166 -21.37 6.88 -3.80
CA SER A 166 -21.44 7.14 -5.25
C SER A 166 -20.77 8.43 -5.77
N LYS A 167 -20.22 9.30 -4.90
CA LYS A 167 -19.55 10.56 -5.32
C LYS A 167 -18.16 10.74 -4.72
N CYS A 168 -18.01 10.51 -3.41
CA CYS A 168 -16.73 10.61 -2.71
C CYS A 168 -15.78 9.48 -3.11
N SER A 169 -14.49 9.77 -3.31
CA SER A 169 -13.48 8.75 -3.63
C SER A 169 -13.05 7.86 -2.44
N GLY A 170 -13.66 8.03 -1.26
CA GLY A 170 -13.17 7.45 0.00
C GLY A 170 -13.68 6.06 0.37
N CYS A 171 -14.84 5.63 -0.15
CA CYS A 171 -15.44 4.33 0.12
C CYS A 171 -15.99 3.73 -1.18
N GLN A 172 -15.84 2.42 -1.36
CA GLN A 172 -16.28 1.71 -2.57
C GLN A 172 -17.46 0.75 -2.31
N PHE A 173 -17.64 0.24 -1.09
CA PHE A 173 -18.41 -0.99 -0.86
C PHE A 173 -19.62 -0.88 0.10
N GLN A 174 -20.13 0.32 0.41
CA GLN A 174 -21.18 0.48 1.43
C GLN A 174 -22.52 -0.21 1.09
N MET A 175 -22.74 -0.63 -0.16
CA MET A 175 -23.90 -1.40 -0.61
C MET A 175 -23.73 -2.92 -0.48
N LEU A 176 -22.52 -3.41 -0.22
CA LEU A 176 -22.23 -4.85 -0.03
C LEU A 176 -22.38 -5.21 1.46
N ASP A 177 -22.82 -6.44 1.75
CA ASP A 177 -22.67 -6.96 3.11
C ASP A 177 -21.19 -7.16 3.48
N TYR A 178 -20.92 -7.24 4.78
CA TYR A 178 -19.55 -7.31 5.27
C TYR A 178 -18.81 -8.61 4.90
N PRO A 179 -19.43 -9.81 4.94
CA PRO A 179 -18.81 -11.03 4.43
C PRO A 179 -18.33 -10.90 2.98
N THR A 180 -19.16 -10.36 2.08
CA THR A 180 -18.79 -10.13 0.67
C THR A 180 -17.57 -9.20 0.54
N GLN A 181 -17.46 -8.18 1.40
CA GLN A 181 -16.26 -7.32 1.44
C GLN A 181 -14.99 -8.08 1.88
N LEU A 182 -15.11 -9.01 2.84
CA LEU A 182 -13.98 -9.81 3.33
C LEU A 182 -13.54 -10.86 2.31
N ASP A 183 -14.48 -11.51 1.63
CA ASP A 183 -14.22 -12.47 0.55
C ASP A 183 -13.59 -11.78 -0.66
N HIS A 184 -14.09 -10.61 -1.05
CA HIS A 184 -13.44 -9.82 -2.10
C HIS A 184 -12.01 -9.42 -1.68
N LYS A 185 -11.79 -8.92 -0.45
CA LYS A 185 -10.42 -8.61 0.06
C LYS A 185 -9.50 -9.83 0.07
N LYS A 186 -10.03 -11.04 0.29
CA LYS A 186 -9.28 -12.29 0.17
C LYS A 186 -8.84 -12.51 -1.28
N SER A 187 -9.77 -12.34 -2.23
CA SER A 187 -9.47 -12.45 -3.67
C SER A 187 -8.40 -11.46 -4.15
N ILE A 188 -8.32 -10.26 -3.55
CA ILE A 188 -7.24 -9.28 -3.82
C ILE A 188 -5.87 -9.87 -3.47
N VAL A 189 -5.76 -10.56 -2.34
CA VAL A 189 -4.51 -11.21 -1.91
C VAL A 189 -4.20 -12.42 -2.79
N GLU A 190 -5.20 -13.24 -3.13
CA GLU A 190 -5.03 -14.38 -4.07
C GLU A 190 -4.52 -13.90 -5.44
N LYS A 191 -5.17 -12.87 -6.02
CA LYS A 191 -4.75 -12.23 -7.28
C LYS A 191 -3.38 -11.56 -7.17
N ALA A 192 -3.04 -10.98 -6.02
CA ALA A 192 -1.71 -10.41 -5.79
C ALA A 192 -0.60 -11.46 -5.88
N TYR A 193 -0.75 -12.60 -5.20
CA TYR A 193 0.24 -13.68 -5.26
C TYR A 193 0.24 -14.39 -6.61
N LYS A 194 -0.93 -14.60 -7.26
CA LYS A 194 -1.01 -15.14 -8.63
C LYS A 194 -0.22 -14.29 -9.63
N ASN A 195 -0.36 -12.97 -9.58
CA ASN A 195 0.09 -12.07 -10.65
C ASN A 195 1.45 -11.41 -10.42
N PHE A 196 1.89 -11.22 -9.16
CA PHE A 196 3.08 -10.41 -8.81
C PHE A 196 4.16 -11.15 -8.03
N SER A 197 3.93 -12.38 -7.57
CA SER A 197 4.93 -13.11 -6.77
C SER A 197 6.04 -13.78 -7.61
N HIS A 198 5.77 -14.02 -8.89
CA HIS A 198 6.66 -14.72 -9.83
C HIS A 198 7.09 -16.13 -9.36
N ILE A 199 6.44 -16.73 -8.36
CA ILE A 199 6.68 -18.11 -7.92
C ILE A 199 5.60 -19.06 -8.46
N PRO A 200 5.92 -20.35 -8.65
CA PRO A 200 4.94 -21.38 -8.97
C PRO A 200 3.80 -21.43 -7.95
N THR A 201 2.57 -21.67 -8.42
CA THR A 201 1.36 -21.59 -7.58
C THR A 201 1.36 -22.62 -6.46
N GLU A 202 1.99 -23.79 -6.67
CA GLU A 202 2.20 -24.84 -5.69
C GLU A 202 3.10 -24.43 -4.50
N LEU A 203 3.87 -23.34 -4.61
CA LEU A 203 4.64 -22.76 -3.51
C LEU A 203 3.87 -21.70 -2.72
N VAL A 204 2.69 -21.29 -3.21
CA VAL A 204 1.79 -20.35 -2.51
C VAL A 204 0.78 -21.17 -1.70
N PRO A 205 0.82 -21.16 -0.36
CA PRO A 205 -0.21 -21.81 0.44
C PRO A 205 -1.57 -21.14 0.23
N ALA A 206 -2.65 -21.89 0.44
CA ALA A 206 -4.00 -21.35 0.35
C ALA A 206 -4.15 -20.11 1.24
N ILE A 207 -4.61 -19.00 0.64
CA ILE A 207 -4.77 -17.73 1.35
C ILE A 207 -5.84 -17.90 2.44
N LEU A 208 -5.52 -17.48 3.65
CA LEU A 208 -6.43 -17.56 4.79
C LEU A 208 -7.51 -16.47 4.67
N ASN A 209 -8.71 -16.76 5.21
CA ASN A 209 -9.82 -15.80 5.19
C ASN A 209 -9.43 -14.48 5.85
N THR A 210 -9.82 -13.37 5.20
CA THR A 210 -9.58 -12.00 5.66
C THR A 210 -10.12 -11.82 7.08
N MET A 211 -9.30 -11.34 8.00
CA MET A 211 -9.75 -10.98 9.33
C MET A 211 -10.48 -9.63 9.28
N GLY A 212 -11.74 -9.61 9.71
CA GLY A 212 -12.56 -8.40 9.75
C GLY A 212 -12.16 -7.44 10.88
N SER A 213 -12.45 -6.17 10.67
CA SER A 213 -12.42 -5.14 11.71
C SER A 213 -13.56 -5.35 12.71
N PRO A 214 -13.33 -5.22 14.02
CA PRO A 214 -14.41 -5.18 15.01
C PRO A 214 -15.40 -4.03 14.78
N LEU A 215 -14.94 -2.91 14.19
CA LEU A 215 -15.78 -1.77 13.82
C LEU A 215 -15.76 -1.52 12.31
N GLN A 216 -16.94 -1.52 11.67
CA GLN A 216 -17.12 -1.26 10.23
C GLN A 216 -17.37 0.23 9.89
N TYR A 217 -17.73 1.02 10.89
CA TYR A 217 -17.94 2.47 10.89
C TYR A 217 -17.39 3.02 12.22
N ASN A 218 -17.29 4.35 12.39
CA ASN A 218 -16.78 4.99 13.62
C ASN A 218 -15.35 4.53 14.02
N TYR A 219 -14.55 3.98 13.10
CA TYR A 219 -13.25 3.36 13.37
C TYR A 219 -12.05 4.28 13.11
N ARG A 220 -12.22 5.30 12.27
CA ARG A 220 -11.11 6.01 11.64
C ARG A 220 -10.63 7.19 12.49
N THR A 221 -9.53 6.98 13.21
CA THR A 221 -8.93 7.93 14.16
C THR A 221 -8.25 9.13 13.50
N LYS A 222 -8.08 9.14 12.16
CA LYS A 222 -7.50 10.26 11.41
C LYS A 222 -8.21 10.51 10.09
N LEU A 223 -8.67 11.74 9.91
CA LEU A 223 -9.15 12.27 8.64
C LEU A 223 -8.33 13.51 8.25
N THR A 224 -8.16 13.71 6.95
CA THR A 224 -7.46 14.87 6.39
C THR A 224 -8.28 15.55 5.31
N PRO A 225 -9.44 16.14 5.66
CA PRO A 225 -10.23 16.90 4.71
C PRO A 225 -9.44 18.10 4.20
N HIS A 226 -9.78 18.56 3.01
CA HIS A 226 -9.10 19.65 2.34
C HIS A 226 -10.11 20.52 1.59
N PHE A 227 -9.65 21.67 1.13
CA PHE A 227 -10.38 22.54 0.24
C PHE A 227 -9.46 23.07 -0.86
N ASP A 228 -10.01 23.32 -2.04
CA ASP A 228 -9.27 23.88 -3.17
C ASP A 228 -8.93 25.37 -2.94
N GLY A 229 -7.94 25.89 -3.67
CA GLY A 229 -7.63 27.31 -3.64
C GLY A 229 -8.72 28.17 -4.31
N PRO A 230 -8.73 29.49 -4.07
CA PRO A 230 -9.81 30.34 -4.54
C PRO A 230 -9.92 30.28 -6.07
N PRO A 231 -11.13 30.47 -6.65
CA PRO A 231 -11.34 30.41 -8.09
C PRO A 231 -10.31 31.23 -8.87
N GLY A 232 -9.67 30.60 -9.85
CA GLY A 232 -8.63 31.22 -10.67
C GLY A 232 -7.25 31.39 -10.01
N TYR A 233 -6.98 30.98 -8.76
CA TYR A 233 -5.64 31.17 -8.14
C TYR A 233 -4.49 30.49 -8.91
N ARG A 234 -4.79 29.44 -9.71
CA ARG A 234 -3.82 28.75 -10.58
C ARG A 234 -3.58 29.45 -11.92
N ASN A 235 -4.24 30.58 -12.21
CA ASN A 235 -4.05 31.34 -13.45
C ASN A 235 -2.63 31.93 -13.51
N ARG A 236 -1.84 31.47 -14.48
CA ARG A 236 -0.45 31.91 -14.68
C ARG A 236 -0.33 33.36 -15.16
N ALA A 237 -1.36 33.91 -15.81
CA ALA A 237 -1.37 35.31 -16.23
C ALA A 237 -1.54 36.23 -15.01
N ASP A 238 -2.59 36.00 -14.21
CA ASP A 238 -2.86 36.72 -12.97
C ASP A 238 -1.67 36.65 -12.01
N ALA A 239 -1.08 35.46 -11.84
CA ALA A 239 0.11 35.27 -11.00
C ALA A 239 1.34 36.04 -11.49
N ARG A 240 1.53 36.22 -12.81
CA ARG A 240 2.60 37.06 -13.39
C ARG A 240 2.31 38.54 -13.24
N ALA A 241 1.04 38.93 -13.31
CA ALA A 241 0.57 40.30 -13.07
C ALA A 241 0.53 40.68 -11.58
N GLY A 242 0.90 39.77 -10.67
CA GLY A 242 0.86 40.00 -9.21
C GLY A 242 -0.53 39.99 -8.59
N ILE A 243 -1.57 39.65 -9.37
CA ILE A 243 -2.97 39.62 -8.93
C ILE A 243 -3.16 38.42 -7.98
N LYS A 244 -3.54 38.71 -6.74
CA LYS A 244 -3.83 37.69 -5.72
C LYS A 244 -5.34 37.52 -5.61
N LYS A 245 -5.84 36.31 -5.91
CA LYS A 245 -7.22 35.92 -5.64
C LYS A 245 -7.39 35.63 -4.15
N ALA A 246 -8.54 36.01 -3.60
CA ALA A 246 -8.99 35.70 -2.25
C ALA A 246 -10.24 34.81 -2.32
N PHE A 247 -10.63 34.22 -1.20
CA PHE A 247 -11.92 33.54 -1.08
C PHE A 247 -13.04 34.57 -0.84
N GLU A 248 -14.11 34.49 -1.62
CA GLU A 248 -15.31 35.34 -1.47
C GLU A 248 -16.34 34.74 -0.51
N LYS A 249 -16.34 33.41 -0.38
CA LYS A 249 -17.13 32.60 0.55
C LYS A 249 -16.27 31.45 1.08
N THR A 250 -16.69 30.83 2.18
CA THR A 250 -16.11 29.56 2.66
C THR A 250 -16.08 28.56 1.50
N PRO A 251 -14.92 27.96 1.18
CA PRO A 251 -14.83 26.96 0.13
C PRO A 251 -15.50 25.64 0.56
N GLU A 252 -15.78 24.80 -0.42
CA GLU A 252 -16.19 23.41 -0.17
C GLU A 252 -15.03 22.66 0.54
N ILE A 253 -15.29 22.04 1.68
CA ILE A 253 -14.31 21.33 2.53
C ILE A 253 -14.70 19.85 2.57
N GLY A 254 -13.77 18.96 2.25
CA GLY A 254 -14.04 17.53 2.29
C GLY A 254 -12.97 16.70 1.62
N PHE A 255 -13.38 15.84 0.69
CA PHE A 255 -12.50 14.88 0.01
C PHE A 255 -12.67 14.97 -1.51
N MET A 256 -11.73 14.40 -2.26
CA MET A 256 -11.82 14.37 -3.72
C MET A 256 -13.07 13.61 -4.18
N GLN A 257 -13.75 14.15 -5.19
CA GLN A 257 -14.76 13.40 -5.94
C GLN A 257 -14.09 12.26 -6.73
N LYS A 258 -14.73 11.09 -6.82
CA LYS A 258 -14.24 9.96 -7.63
C LYS A 258 -14.02 10.43 -9.08
N ASN A 259 -12.93 9.94 -9.68
CA ASN A 259 -12.45 10.28 -11.04
C ASN A 259 -12.12 11.76 -11.31
N ARG A 260 -12.25 12.67 -10.32
CA ARG A 260 -12.11 14.13 -10.54
C ARG A 260 -11.15 14.76 -9.53
N ARG A 261 -10.42 15.79 -9.96
CA ARG A 261 -9.47 16.54 -9.11
C ARG A 261 -10.12 17.79 -8.52
N ILE A 262 -11.29 17.60 -7.91
CA ILE A 262 -12.15 18.64 -7.34
C ILE A 262 -12.61 18.17 -5.96
N THR A 263 -12.57 19.06 -4.97
CA THR A 263 -13.07 18.81 -3.62
C THR A 263 -14.60 18.72 -3.64
N LEU A 264 -15.15 17.63 -3.09
CA LEU A 264 -16.57 17.48 -2.75
C LEU A 264 -16.78 17.98 -1.33
N ASP A 265 -17.79 18.83 -1.11
CA ASP A 265 -18.15 19.28 0.24
C ASP A 265 -18.70 18.13 1.07
N ILE A 266 -18.10 17.88 2.23
CA ILE A 266 -18.44 16.80 3.15
C ILE A 266 -18.40 17.36 4.57
N GLU A 267 -19.56 17.47 5.20
CA GLU A 267 -19.70 17.98 6.57
C GLU A 267 -19.56 16.88 7.64
N ASP A 268 -19.86 15.63 7.28
CA ASP A 268 -19.74 14.46 8.13
C ASP A 268 -19.23 13.21 7.39
N CYS A 269 -18.48 12.37 8.09
CA CYS A 269 -17.87 11.16 7.54
C CYS A 269 -18.10 9.97 8.50
N PRO A 270 -19.07 9.07 8.23
CA PRO A 270 -19.49 8.01 9.15
C PRO A 270 -18.41 6.97 9.52
N ILE A 271 -17.33 6.86 8.74
CA ILE A 271 -16.19 6.00 9.09
C ILE A 271 -15.24 6.66 10.10
N GLY A 272 -15.25 7.99 10.23
CA GLY A 272 -14.45 8.74 11.22
C GLY A 272 -15.00 8.55 12.63
N THR A 273 -14.12 8.56 13.64
CA THR A 273 -14.58 8.48 15.04
C THR A 273 -15.44 9.68 15.43
N ASP A 274 -16.33 9.56 16.42
CA ASP A 274 -17.16 10.68 16.88
C ASP A 274 -16.36 11.90 17.35
N ALA A 275 -15.16 11.69 17.91
CA ALA A 275 -14.23 12.78 18.20
C ALA A 275 -13.77 13.49 16.92
N VAL A 276 -13.35 12.73 15.90
CA VAL A 276 -12.94 13.25 14.57
C VAL A 276 -14.12 13.94 13.85
N ARG A 277 -15.35 13.41 13.97
CA ARG A 277 -16.57 14.01 13.41
C ARG A 277 -16.95 15.33 14.10
N LYS A 278 -16.83 15.42 15.43
CA LYS A 278 -16.90 16.71 16.15
C LYS A 278 -15.82 17.67 15.65
N GLY A 279 -14.60 17.19 15.48
CA GLY A 279 -13.48 17.93 14.90
C GLY A 279 -13.78 18.55 13.55
N MET A 280 -14.36 17.77 12.62
CA MET A 280 -14.80 18.25 11.29
C MET A 280 -15.72 19.48 11.41
N LYS A 281 -16.73 19.41 12.29
CA LYS A 281 -17.69 20.51 12.50
C LYS A 281 -17.02 21.75 13.06
N SER A 282 -16.17 21.61 14.08
CA SER A 282 -15.42 22.74 14.65
C SER A 282 -14.43 23.37 13.66
N GLU A 283 -13.78 22.56 12.82
CA GLU A 283 -12.81 23.05 11.84
C GLU A 283 -13.47 23.77 10.66
N ARG A 284 -14.61 23.29 10.18
CA ARG A 284 -15.41 24.00 9.17
C ARG A 284 -15.85 25.37 9.69
N ALA A 285 -16.28 25.47 10.94
CA ALA A 285 -16.59 26.75 11.59
C ALA A 285 -15.36 27.66 11.72
N ARG A 286 -14.19 27.10 12.12
CA ARG A 286 -12.93 27.85 12.21
C ARG A 286 -12.50 28.40 10.85
N VAL A 287 -12.56 27.60 9.78
CA VAL A 287 -12.18 28.04 8.41
C VAL A 287 -13.12 29.15 7.91
N ALA A 288 -14.41 29.10 8.24
CA ALA A 288 -15.35 30.17 7.88
C ALA A 288 -15.04 31.49 8.59
N VAL A 289 -14.63 31.45 9.86
CA VAL A 289 -14.24 32.65 10.65
C VAL A 289 -12.86 33.18 10.22
N GLU A 290 -11.92 32.30 9.90
CA GLU A 290 -10.52 32.64 9.59
C GLU A 290 -10.20 32.65 8.09
N LEU A 291 -11.22 32.85 7.24
CA LEU A 291 -11.15 32.71 5.79
C LEU A 291 -10.07 33.61 5.16
N ASP A 292 -9.84 34.79 5.73
CA ASP A 292 -8.84 35.79 5.33
C ASP A 292 -7.38 35.30 5.44
N LYS A 293 -7.12 34.35 6.35
CA LYS A 293 -5.80 33.75 6.53
C LYS A 293 -5.41 32.86 5.35
N TYR A 294 -6.38 32.32 4.61
CA TYR A 294 -6.15 31.36 3.53
C TYR A 294 -6.00 32.04 2.16
N LYS A 295 -4.84 31.83 1.53
CA LYS A 295 -4.50 32.38 0.20
C LYS A 295 -4.36 31.31 -0.88
N ARG A 296 -4.57 30.05 -0.49
CA ARG A 296 -4.45 28.81 -1.26
C ARG A 296 -5.36 27.77 -0.59
N GLY A 297 -5.63 26.67 -1.28
CA GLY A 297 -6.24 25.50 -0.67
C GLY A 297 -5.33 24.91 0.41
N ALA A 298 -5.93 24.28 1.42
CA ALA A 298 -5.23 23.67 2.54
C ALA A 298 -5.80 22.29 2.86
N THR A 299 -5.03 21.52 3.63
CA THR A 299 -5.47 20.27 4.25
C THR A 299 -5.55 20.49 5.75
N ILE A 300 -6.69 20.15 6.33
CA ILE A 300 -6.99 20.22 7.75
C ILE A 300 -6.65 18.86 8.35
N LEU A 301 -5.96 18.84 9.50
CA LEU A 301 -5.78 17.61 10.27
C LEU A 301 -6.95 17.42 11.22
N LEU A 302 -7.57 16.25 11.21
CA LEU A 302 -8.48 15.78 12.25
C LEU A 302 -7.91 14.47 12.81
N ARG A 303 -7.50 14.48 14.08
CA ARG A 303 -6.83 13.33 14.71
C ARG A 303 -7.39 13.07 16.09
N GLU A 304 -7.93 11.88 16.33
CA GLU A 304 -8.31 11.46 17.67
C GLU A 304 -7.08 11.39 18.59
N SER A 305 -7.26 11.83 19.83
CA SER A 305 -6.39 11.52 20.96
C SER A 305 -7.25 11.01 22.10
N THR A 306 -6.87 9.86 22.67
CA THR A 306 -7.58 9.21 23.77
C THR A 306 -6.80 9.39 25.07
N GLN A 307 -7.45 9.87 26.12
CA GLN A 307 -6.90 9.89 27.48
C GLN A 307 -7.71 8.94 28.36
N ARG A 308 -7.12 7.82 28.78
CA ARG A 308 -7.74 6.88 29.72
C ARG A 308 -7.62 7.43 31.15
N VAL A 309 -8.75 7.56 31.84
CA VAL A 309 -8.81 8.02 33.24
C VAL A 309 -9.62 7.05 34.10
N PRO A 310 -9.33 6.91 35.40
CA PRO A 310 -10.22 6.24 36.34
C PRO A 310 -11.62 6.86 36.32
N ASN A 311 -12.67 6.05 36.49
CA ASN A 311 -14.07 6.51 36.45
C ASN A 311 -14.35 7.65 37.45
N SER A 312 -13.67 7.65 38.61
CA SER A 312 -13.72 8.73 39.62
C SER A 312 -13.09 10.06 39.20
N LYS A 313 -12.39 10.11 38.05
CA LYS A 313 -11.72 11.30 37.50
C LYS A 313 -12.34 11.78 36.18
N VAL A 314 -13.48 11.22 35.76
CA VAL A 314 -14.24 11.71 34.60
C VAL A 314 -14.83 13.09 34.93
N PRO A 315 -14.59 14.13 34.10
CA PRO A 315 -15.17 15.46 34.33
C PRO A 315 -16.70 15.45 34.28
N SER A 316 -17.33 16.21 35.17
CA SER A 316 -18.77 16.46 35.18
C SER A 316 -19.04 17.97 35.28
N PRO A 317 -19.67 18.59 34.26
CA PRO A 317 -20.07 18.01 32.98
C PRO A 317 -18.86 17.61 32.11
N ILE A 318 -19.07 16.68 31.18
CA ILE A 318 -18.09 16.33 30.15
C ILE A 318 -17.94 17.53 29.20
N PRO A 319 -16.70 17.96 28.83
CA PRO A 319 -16.50 19.05 27.88
C PRO A 319 -17.15 18.77 26.52
N GLU A 320 -17.73 19.80 25.89
CA GLU A 320 -18.50 19.69 24.65
C GLU A 320 -17.72 19.03 23.49
N ASN A 321 -16.42 19.31 23.40
CA ASN A 321 -15.51 18.76 22.38
C ASN A 321 -14.97 17.35 22.70
N THR A 322 -15.38 16.76 23.82
CA THR A 322 -14.94 15.43 24.28
C THR A 322 -16.03 14.38 24.05
N ILE A 323 -15.62 13.12 23.88
CA ILE A 323 -16.46 11.93 23.98
C ILE A 323 -15.92 11.11 25.16
N ALA A 324 -16.78 10.66 26.07
CA ALA A 324 -16.38 9.76 27.16
C ALA A 324 -16.94 8.36 26.87
N ILE A 325 -16.08 7.34 26.84
CA ILE A 325 -16.45 5.95 26.57
C ILE A 325 -15.93 5.08 27.72
N PRO A 326 -16.78 4.47 28.56
CA PRO A 326 -16.34 3.48 29.54
C PRO A 326 -15.61 2.33 28.88
N VAL A 327 -14.47 1.91 29.43
CA VAL A 327 -13.65 0.83 28.89
C VAL A 327 -14.11 -0.48 29.52
N GLU A 328 -14.71 -1.35 28.70
CA GLU A 328 -15.31 -2.61 29.13
C GLU A 328 -14.34 -3.47 29.96
N GLY A 329 -14.85 -4.06 31.04
CA GLY A 329 -14.03 -4.87 31.96
C GLY A 329 -13.11 -4.08 32.89
N THR A 330 -13.13 -2.74 32.89
CA THR A 330 -12.23 -1.92 33.73
C THR A 330 -12.96 -0.81 34.51
N GLU A 331 -12.31 -0.28 35.55
CA GLU A 331 -12.76 0.93 36.26
C GLU A 331 -12.27 2.24 35.58
N THR A 332 -12.12 2.22 34.25
CA THR A 332 -11.60 3.36 33.47
C THR A 332 -12.53 3.80 32.34
N THR A 333 -12.40 5.06 31.96
CA THR A 333 -13.13 5.72 30.88
C THR A 333 -12.13 6.40 29.95
N ASP A 334 -12.31 6.19 28.65
CA ASP A 334 -11.55 6.83 27.59
C ASP A 334 -12.19 8.18 27.23
N LEU A 335 -11.46 9.26 27.48
CA LEU A 335 -11.80 10.62 27.06
C LEU A 335 -11.16 10.90 25.69
N LYS A 336 -11.98 10.91 24.64
CA LYS A 336 -11.57 11.09 23.25
C LYS A 336 -11.81 12.52 22.79
N THR A 337 -10.80 13.13 22.17
CA THR A 337 -10.82 14.52 21.66
C THR A 337 -10.20 14.57 20.27
N CYS A 338 -10.49 15.63 19.49
CA CYS A 338 -9.85 15.85 18.19
C CYS A 338 -8.75 16.91 18.27
N ILE A 339 -7.54 16.51 17.93
CA ILE A 339 -6.37 17.38 17.73
C ILE A 339 -6.35 17.84 16.26
N THR A 340 -6.10 19.13 16.05
CA THR A 340 -6.00 19.72 14.70
C THR A 340 -4.69 20.48 14.43
N ASP A 341 -3.82 20.61 15.43
CA ASP A 341 -2.40 20.96 15.24
C ASP A 341 -1.61 19.69 14.87
N ASN A 342 -0.78 19.79 13.83
CA ASN A 342 0.06 18.70 13.34
C ASN A 342 1.20 18.34 14.31
N ASN A 343 1.62 19.27 15.16
CA ASN A 343 2.77 19.11 16.07
C ASN A 343 2.37 18.70 17.48
N ALA A 344 1.08 18.83 17.84
CA ALA A 344 0.55 18.36 19.11
C ALA A 344 0.67 16.82 19.23
N THR A 345 0.74 16.32 20.46
CA THR A 345 0.88 14.87 20.71
C THR A 345 -0.50 14.19 20.81
N SER A 346 -0.78 13.25 19.91
CA SER A 346 -1.90 12.31 20.05
C SER A 346 -1.50 11.10 20.91
N ILE A 347 -2.43 10.63 21.74
CA ILE A 347 -2.30 9.43 22.57
C ILE A 347 -3.25 8.35 22.06
N GLU A 348 -2.75 7.12 21.93
CA GLU A 348 -3.52 5.92 21.58
C GLU A 348 -3.18 4.76 22.51
N TYR A 349 -4.08 3.78 22.61
CA TYR A 349 -3.94 2.56 23.40
C TYR A 349 -4.10 1.33 22.50
N ILE A 350 -3.25 0.33 22.69
CA ILE A 350 -3.31 -0.97 22.00
C ILE A 350 -3.06 -2.03 23.08
N ASP A 351 -4.05 -2.87 23.35
CA ASP A 351 -4.08 -3.68 24.57
C ASP A 351 -3.83 -2.77 25.81
N ASP A 352 -2.89 -3.14 26.68
CA ASP A 352 -2.42 -2.34 27.81
C ASP A 352 -1.33 -1.30 27.43
N PHE A 353 -0.85 -1.30 26.18
CA PHE A 353 0.25 -0.44 25.74
C PHE A 353 -0.24 0.97 25.37
N THR A 354 0.43 1.99 25.89
CA THR A 354 0.20 3.40 25.57
C THR A 354 1.19 3.88 24.51
N PHE A 355 0.70 4.51 23.45
CA PHE A 355 1.50 5.11 22.38
C PHE A 355 1.27 6.61 22.32
N THR A 356 2.35 7.37 22.18
CA THR A 356 2.31 8.81 21.91
C THR A 356 3.02 9.10 20.59
N ASN A 357 2.45 10.01 19.79
CA ASN A 357 2.96 10.38 18.46
C ASN A 357 2.59 11.83 18.15
N PRO A 358 3.34 12.56 17.29
CA PRO A 358 2.86 13.80 16.71
C PRO A 358 1.58 13.53 15.91
N ALA A 359 0.53 14.33 16.07
CA ALA A 359 -0.77 14.09 15.45
C ALA A 359 -0.71 14.11 13.91
N GLY A 360 0.21 14.89 13.34
CA GLY A 360 0.52 14.91 11.91
C GLY A 360 1.22 13.64 11.40
N ALA A 361 1.96 12.92 12.25
CA ALA A 361 2.74 11.74 11.87
C ALA A 361 1.87 10.52 11.48
N PHE A 362 2.52 9.47 10.99
CA PHE A 362 1.86 8.20 10.71
C PHE A 362 1.68 7.39 12.01
N PHE A 363 0.49 6.83 12.16
CA PHE A 363 0.17 5.72 13.04
C PHE A 363 -1.05 5.02 12.41
N GLN A 364 -1.38 3.82 12.89
CA GLN A 364 -2.51 3.08 12.33
C GLN A 364 -3.84 3.80 12.60
N ASN A 365 -4.67 3.89 11.57
CA ASN A 365 -5.86 4.76 11.58
C ASN A 365 -7.13 4.04 12.08
N ASN A 366 -7.07 2.74 12.31
CA ASN A 366 -8.14 1.92 12.88
C ASN A 366 -7.55 1.22 14.11
N ASN A 367 -7.88 1.72 15.30
CA ASN A 367 -7.39 1.14 16.55
C ASN A 367 -8.13 -0.15 16.93
N SER A 368 -9.38 -0.33 16.50
CA SER A 368 -10.20 -1.48 16.87
C SER A 368 -9.65 -2.82 16.36
N ILE A 369 -8.99 -2.84 15.20
CA ILE A 369 -8.38 -4.05 14.63
C ILE A 369 -6.95 -4.32 15.15
N LEU A 370 -6.31 -3.38 15.86
CA LEU A 370 -4.91 -3.55 16.31
C LEU A 370 -4.73 -4.69 17.33
N PRO A 371 -5.61 -4.91 18.32
CA PRO A 371 -5.54 -6.07 19.20
C PRO A 371 -5.54 -7.42 18.46
N PRO A 372 -6.57 -7.79 17.64
CA PRO A 372 -6.56 -9.08 16.95
C PRO A 372 -5.46 -9.20 15.87
N PHE A 373 -5.04 -8.08 15.26
CA PHE A 373 -3.92 -8.05 14.31
C PHE A 373 -2.57 -8.33 14.99
N THR A 374 -2.25 -7.64 16.08
CA THR A 374 -0.99 -7.88 16.82
C THR A 374 -1.00 -9.24 17.52
N GLN A 375 -2.17 -9.73 17.94
CA GLN A 375 -2.35 -11.10 18.44
C GLN A 375 -2.01 -12.15 17.38
N TYR A 376 -2.50 -12.01 16.14
CA TYR A 376 -2.13 -12.94 15.07
C TYR A 376 -0.61 -12.97 14.82
N ILE A 377 0.06 -11.82 14.84
CA ILE A 377 1.52 -11.75 14.70
C ILE A 377 2.21 -12.41 15.90
N ARG A 378 1.75 -12.14 17.12
CA ARG A 378 2.23 -12.75 18.38
C ARG A 378 2.14 -14.28 18.36
N GLU A 379 1.08 -14.84 17.80
CA GLU A 379 0.86 -16.28 17.64
C GLU A 379 1.74 -16.92 16.55
N ASN A 380 2.21 -16.16 15.55
CA ASN A 380 2.87 -16.69 14.36
C ASN A 380 4.35 -16.26 14.19
N ILE A 381 4.86 -15.33 15.01
CA ILE A 381 6.24 -14.83 14.95
C ILE A 381 7.27 -15.80 15.58
N ILE A 382 6.84 -16.63 16.51
CA ILE A 382 7.65 -17.74 17.02
C ILE A 382 7.29 -18.99 16.20
N PRO A 383 8.25 -19.69 15.57
CA PRO A 383 7.96 -20.92 14.84
C PRO A 383 7.47 -22.02 15.80
N PRO A 384 6.63 -22.98 15.35
CA PRO A 384 6.24 -24.13 16.14
C PRO A 384 7.46 -24.90 16.67
N VAL A 385 7.40 -25.35 17.93
CA VAL A 385 8.54 -25.99 18.60
C VAL A 385 8.85 -27.35 17.97
N SER A 386 9.86 -27.38 17.12
CA SER A 386 10.55 -28.62 16.71
C SER A 386 11.66 -28.94 17.73
N SER A 387 11.77 -30.20 18.14
CA SER A 387 12.68 -30.65 19.20
C SER A 387 14.17 -30.55 18.86
N SER A 388 14.51 -30.23 17.60
CA SER A 388 15.88 -30.10 17.09
C SER A 388 16.33 -28.66 16.81
N GLU A 389 15.49 -27.65 17.07
CA GLU A 389 15.73 -26.28 16.63
C GLU A 389 16.09 -25.32 17.78
N LEU A 390 16.95 -24.33 17.48
CA LEU A 390 17.23 -23.25 18.42
C LEU A 390 15.99 -22.37 18.59
N PRO A 391 15.57 -22.04 19.83
CA PRO A 391 14.42 -21.18 20.04
C PRO A 391 14.75 -19.74 19.63
N VAL A 392 13.81 -19.10 18.93
CA VAL A 392 13.92 -17.67 18.58
C VAL A 392 13.88 -16.84 19.87
N LYS A 393 14.90 -16.03 20.10
CA LYS A 393 15.08 -15.18 21.29
C LYS A 393 15.13 -13.69 20.97
N TYR A 394 15.34 -13.33 19.71
CA TYR A 394 15.61 -11.95 19.29
C TYR A 394 14.63 -11.50 18.20
N LEU A 395 14.27 -10.22 18.23
CA LEU A 395 13.43 -9.57 17.24
C LEU A 395 14.14 -8.38 16.61
N ILE A 396 14.07 -8.29 15.28
CA ILE A 396 14.33 -7.05 14.54
C ILE A 396 12.99 -6.58 13.97
N ASP A 397 12.64 -5.33 14.22
CA ASP A 397 11.43 -4.69 13.71
C ASP A 397 11.89 -3.64 12.68
N ALA A 398 11.86 -4.02 11.40
CA ALA A 398 12.32 -3.19 10.29
C ALA A 398 11.18 -2.29 9.79
N TYR A 399 11.49 -1.00 9.62
CA TYR A 399 10.51 0.08 9.40
C TYR A 399 9.60 0.30 10.63
N SER A 400 10.17 0.13 11.83
CA SER A 400 9.44 0.12 13.12
C SER A 400 8.62 1.37 13.45
N GLY A 401 8.84 2.50 12.77
CA GLY A 401 8.15 3.77 13.02
C GLY A 401 8.26 4.20 14.48
N SER A 402 7.12 4.29 15.17
CA SER A 402 7.04 4.63 16.60
C SER A 402 7.08 3.39 17.53
N GLY A 403 7.60 2.27 17.04
CA GLY A 403 7.89 1.05 17.80
C GLY A 403 6.73 0.09 18.01
N LEU A 404 5.72 0.05 17.13
CA LEU A 404 4.49 -0.73 17.32
C LEU A 404 4.78 -2.21 17.65
N PHE A 405 5.47 -2.93 16.75
CA PHE A 405 5.75 -4.34 16.94
C PHE A 405 6.84 -4.58 17.98
N THR A 406 7.90 -3.76 17.98
CA THR A 406 8.96 -3.80 19.01
C THR A 406 8.39 -3.78 20.43
N ILE A 407 7.38 -2.95 20.69
CA ILE A 407 6.73 -2.78 22.00
C ILE A 407 5.71 -3.90 22.26
N THR A 408 4.74 -4.11 21.36
CA THR A 408 3.62 -5.06 21.57
C THR A 408 4.01 -6.53 21.54
N LEU A 409 5.16 -6.86 20.94
CA LEU A 409 5.77 -8.20 20.94
C LEU A 409 6.92 -8.33 21.95
N SER A 410 7.32 -7.25 22.63
CA SER A 410 8.50 -7.24 23.51
C SER A 410 8.50 -8.37 24.55
N SER A 411 7.33 -8.76 25.07
CA SER A 411 7.17 -9.82 26.07
C SER A 411 7.71 -11.18 25.62
N LEU A 412 7.65 -11.49 24.32
CA LEU A 412 8.06 -12.77 23.73
C LEU A 412 9.58 -12.95 23.62
N PHE A 413 10.32 -11.84 23.51
CA PHE A 413 11.73 -11.85 23.15
C PHE A 413 12.63 -11.48 24.35
N LYS A 414 13.86 -12.00 24.32
CA LYS A 414 14.94 -11.62 25.24
C LYS A 414 15.39 -10.17 24.99
N SER A 415 15.44 -9.76 23.73
CA SER A 415 15.77 -8.41 23.30
C SER A 415 15.23 -8.16 21.89
N SER A 416 14.67 -6.96 21.68
CA SER A 416 14.13 -6.48 20.41
C SER A 416 14.83 -5.19 19.98
N THR A 417 15.09 -5.04 18.68
CA THR A 417 15.62 -3.80 18.10
C THR A 417 14.71 -3.30 16.98
N GLY A 418 14.10 -2.13 17.18
CA GLY A 418 13.34 -1.42 16.14
C GLY A 418 14.26 -0.51 15.32
N ILE A 419 14.15 -0.57 14.00
CA ILE A 419 14.97 0.22 13.08
C ILE A 419 14.07 0.98 12.12
N ASP A 420 14.34 2.28 11.95
CA ASP A 420 13.62 3.17 11.04
C ASP A 420 14.56 4.26 10.51
N ILE A 421 14.27 4.84 9.35
CA ILE A 421 15.07 5.94 8.78
C ILE A 421 14.77 7.30 9.44
N SER A 422 13.60 7.43 10.08
CA SER A 422 13.14 8.64 10.74
C SER A 422 13.61 8.69 12.19
N SER A 423 14.63 9.53 12.46
CA SER A 423 15.11 9.79 13.83
C SER A 423 13.99 10.27 14.76
N ALA A 424 13.08 11.11 14.26
CA ALA A 424 11.92 11.57 15.01
C ALA A 424 10.97 10.42 15.38
N SER A 425 10.78 9.43 14.50
CA SER A 425 9.97 8.24 14.83
C SER A 425 10.65 7.41 15.92
N ILE A 426 11.97 7.24 15.84
CA ILE A 426 12.81 6.51 16.81
C ILE A 426 12.87 7.17 18.19
N GLU A 427 12.84 8.51 18.26
CA GLU A 427 12.68 9.27 19.51
C GLU A 427 11.33 8.96 20.17
N PHE A 428 10.23 8.98 19.40
CA PHE A 428 8.91 8.60 19.91
C PHE A 428 8.82 7.10 20.25
N ALA A 429 9.47 6.20 19.51
CA ALA A 429 9.55 4.78 19.83
C ALA A 429 10.25 4.54 21.18
N SER A 430 11.39 5.20 21.40
CA SER A 430 12.13 5.17 22.67
C SER A 430 11.32 5.73 23.84
N LYS A 431 10.57 6.82 23.60
CA LYS A 431 9.63 7.39 24.58
C LYS A 431 8.48 6.42 24.88
N ASN A 432 7.89 5.80 23.86
CA ASN A 432 6.78 4.86 24.01
C ASN A 432 7.21 3.59 24.76
N ALA A 433 8.39 3.03 24.50
CA ALA A 433 8.92 1.93 25.31
C ALA A 433 9.10 2.34 26.79
N SER A 434 9.60 3.56 27.03
CA SER A 434 9.74 4.10 28.39
C SER A 434 8.39 4.31 29.09
N LEU A 435 7.37 4.82 28.37
CA LEU A 435 5.99 4.96 28.88
C LEU A 435 5.35 3.62 29.25
N ASN A 436 5.73 2.54 28.56
CA ASN A 436 5.27 1.18 28.82
C ASN A 436 6.20 0.40 29.79
N ASN A 437 7.12 1.09 30.49
CA ASN A 437 8.06 0.49 31.44
C ASN A 437 8.98 -0.59 30.84
N ILE A 438 9.23 -0.57 29.53
CA ILE A 438 10.10 -1.53 28.84
C ILE A 438 11.55 -1.00 28.90
N PRO A 439 12.50 -1.73 29.53
CA PRO A 439 13.88 -1.29 29.65
C PRO A 439 14.63 -1.41 28.33
N LYS A 440 15.66 -0.57 28.13
CA LYS A 440 16.51 -0.56 26.92
C LYS A 440 17.21 -1.89 26.60
N SER A 441 17.41 -2.76 27.59
CA SER A 441 17.92 -4.11 27.39
C SER A 441 16.93 -5.03 26.66
N LYS A 442 15.62 -4.76 26.80
CA LYS A 442 14.53 -5.54 26.23
C LYS A 442 13.99 -4.93 24.91
N ALA A 443 13.93 -3.61 24.81
CA ALA A 443 13.59 -2.91 23.56
C ALA A 443 14.56 -1.74 23.32
N SER A 444 15.26 -1.77 22.19
CA SER A 444 16.13 -0.68 21.74
C SER A 444 15.71 -0.19 20.35
N PHE A 445 16.10 1.03 19.98
CA PHE A 445 15.69 1.66 18.73
C PHE A 445 16.87 2.36 18.07
N LEU A 446 17.00 2.19 16.75
CA LEU A 446 18.11 2.72 15.94
C LEU A 446 17.58 3.49 14.73
N ALA A 447 18.10 4.69 14.52
CA ALA A 447 17.89 5.43 13.27
C ALA A 447 18.95 4.99 12.24
N ALA A 448 18.52 4.34 11.16
CA ALA A 448 19.42 3.84 10.12
C ALA A 448 18.74 3.85 8.74
N ASP A 449 19.54 4.03 7.68
CA ASP A 449 19.07 3.87 6.30
C ASP A 449 19.00 2.39 5.92
N ALA A 450 18.12 2.05 4.97
CA ALA A 450 17.89 0.67 4.54
C ALA A 450 19.17 -0.10 4.15
N PRO A 451 20.20 0.49 3.49
CA PRO A 451 21.46 -0.20 3.17
C PRO A 451 22.36 -0.59 4.35
N GLU A 452 22.07 -0.13 5.56
CA GLU A 452 22.88 -0.39 6.76
C GLU A 452 22.10 -1.08 7.89
N LEU A 453 20.84 -1.45 7.63
CA LEU A 453 19.90 -1.92 8.65
C LEU A 453 20.39 -3.15 9.42
N PHE A 454 21.10 -4.08 8.77
CA PHE A 454 21.64 -5.26 9.43
C PHE A 454 23.12 -5.12 9.87
N ARG A 455 23.82 -4.05 9.51
CA ARG A 455 25.26 -3.88 9.83
C ARG A 455 25.54 -3.69 11.33
N SER A 456 24.60 -3.10 12.06
CA SER A 456 24.70 -2.79 13.49
C SER A 456 24.07 -3.86 14.39
N VAL A 457 23.44 -4.88 13.79
CA VAL A 457 22.74 -5.95 14.51
C VAL A 457 23.74 -7.00 15.00
N THR A 458 23.66 -7.34 16.29
CA THR A 458 24.54 -8.31 16.96
C THR A 458 23.85 -9.64 17.27
N TYR A 459 22.60 -9.83 16.85
CA TYR A 459 21.81 -11.02 17.13
C TYR A 459 22.18 -12.20 16.20
N PRO A 460 22.28 -13.44 16.72
CA PRO A 460 22.46 -14.64 15.90
C PRO A 460 21.25 -14.87 14.99
N ALA A 461 21.47 -15.03 13.69
CA ALA A 461 20.40 -15.19 12.70
C ALA A 461 19.47 -16.39 12.99
N ASP A 462 20.04 -17.50 13.45
CA ASP A 462 19.30 -18.73 13.82
C ASP A 462 18.35 -18.54 15.02
N GLU A 463 18.59 -17.53 15.85
CA GLU A 463 17.79 -17.21 17.04
C GLU A 463 16.94 -15.92 16.83
N THR A 464 16.85 -15.41 15.59
CA THR A 464 16.23 -14.12 15.28
C THR A 464 15.02 -14.24 14.38
N ALA A 465 13.94 -13.53 14.74
CA ALA A 465 12.82 -13.21 13.86
C ALA A 465 12.93 -11.77 13.35
N VAL A 466 12.43 -11.51 12.13
CA VAL A 466 12.30 -10.16 11.58
C VAL A 466 10.83 -9.87 11.29
N VAL A 467 10.31 -8.77 11.82
CA VAL A 467 9.08 -8.13 11.34
C VAL A 467 9.45 -7.05 10.34
N ILE A 468 8.69 -6.92 9.26
CA ILE A 468 8.90 -5.92 8.19
C ILE A 468 7.57 -5.22 7.94
N ASP A 469 7.49 -3.89 8.09
CA ASP A 469 6.30 -3.09 7.73
C ASP A 469 6.69 -1.93 6.77
N PRO A 470 7.02 -2.24 5.49
CA PRO A 470 7.59 -1.27 4.58
C PRO A 470 6.53 -0.33 3.99
N PRO A 471 6.92 0.85 3.49
CA PRO A 471 6.02 1.75 2.78
C PRO A 471 5.42 1.07 1.54
N ARG A 472 4.30 1.60 1.01
CA ARG A 472 3.52 1.09 -0.16
C ARG A 472 4.30 0.67 -1.42
N LYS A 473 5.57 1.05 -1.56
CA LYS A 473 6.49 0.61 -2.64
C LYS A 473 7.09 -0.79 -2.41
N GLY A 474 6.87 -1.36 -1.23
CA GLY A 474 7.56 -2.55 -0.74
C GLY A 474 8.97 -2.24 -0.20
N CYS A 475 9.72 -3.31 0.02
CA CYS A 475 11.15 -3.28 0.27
C CYS A 475 11.91 -2.74 -0.97
N ASP A 476 13.18 -2.41 -0.79
CA ASP A 476 14.10 -2.21 -1.92
C ASP A 476 15.14 -3.34 -1.98
N ASP A 477 15.73 -3.48 -3.17
CA ASP A 477 16.71 -4.52 -3.53
C ASP A 477 17.87 -4.61 -2.51
N SER A 478 18.27 -3.48 -1.91
CA SER A 478 19.33 -3.40 -0.90
C SER A 478 18.90 -3.98 0.44
N PHE A 479 17.69 -3.66 0.92
CA PHE A 479 17.13 -4.26 2.12
C PHE A 479 16.93 -5.78 1.93
N LEU A 480 16.34 -6.21 0.80
CA LEU A 480 16.13 -7.63 0.51
C LEU A 480 17.46 -8.38 0.46
N SER A 481 18.47 -7.84 -0.21
CA SER A 481 19.81 -8.47 -0.26
C SER A 481 20.42 -8.68 1.13
N GLN A 482 20.29 -7.70 2.03
CA GLN A 482 20.76 -7.85 3.41
C GLN A 482 19.92 -8.85 4.21
N LEU A 483 18.59 -8.86 4.06
CA LEU A 483 17.72 -9.82 4.74
C LEU A 483 18.08 -11.26 4.35
N LEU A 484 18.29 -11.53 3.07
CA LEU A 484 18.67 -12.87 2.57
C LEU A 484 20.10 -13.25 2.96
N SER A 485 21.01 -12.26 3.10
CA SER A 485 22.38 -12.47 3.58
C SER A 485 22.47 -12.68 5.09
N PHE A 486 21.66 -11.98 5.89
CA PHE A 486 21.56 -12.17 7.34
C PHE A 486 20.86 -13.50 7.63
N GLY A 487 19.80 -13.81 6.89
CA GLY A 487 19.14 -15.10 6.92
C GLY A 487 18.46 -15.44 8.25
N PRO A 488 17.59 -14.57 8.80
CA PRO A 488 16.87 -14.82 10.05
C PRO A 488 16.04 -16.11 9.99
N ARG A 489 15.82 -16.76 11.14
CA ARG A 489 14.99 -17.97 11.27
C ARG A 489 13.57 -17.77 10.73
N ARG A 490 12.97 -16.62 11.08
CA ARG A 490 11.59 -16.25 10.77
C ARG A 490 11.52 -14.88 10.13
N VAL A 491 10.62 -14.70 9.18
CA VAL A 491 10.21 -13.38 8.66
C VAL A 491 8.68 -13.27 8.76
N VAL A 492 8.18 -12.17 9.30
CA VAL A 492 6.77 -11.79 9.21
C VAL A 492 6.68 -10.46 8.48
N TYR A 493 6.12 -10.52 7.27
CA TYR A 493 5.95 -9.37 6.40
C TYR A 493 4.54 -8.81 6.58
N VAL A 494 4.43 -7.59 7.09
CA VAL A 494 3.21 -6.77 7.13
C VAL A 494 3.21 -5.83 5.92
N SER A 495 2.07 -5.63 5.25
CA SER A 495 2.02 -4.66 4.15
C SER A 495 0.66 -4.09 3.82
N CYS A 496 0.64 -2.76 3.66
CA CYS A 496 -0.47 -1.99 3.11
C CYS A 496 -0.57 -2.00 1.57
N ASN A 497 0.26 -2.80 0.89
CA ASN A 497 0.15 -3.09 -0.53
C ASN A 497 0.55 -4.54 -0.81
N VAL A 498 -0.45 -5.43 -0.84
CA VAL A 498 -0.26 -6.88 -1.02
C VAL A 498 0.36 -7.27 -2.36
N HIS A 499 0.29 -6.41 -3.38
CA HIS A 499 0.94 -6.63 -4.68
C HIS A 499 2.46 -6.45 -4.61
N THR A 500 2.95 -5.43 -3.90
CA THR A 500 4.39 -5.29 -3.62
C THR A 500 4.89 -6.29 -2.59
N GLN A 501 4.05 -6.68 -1.63
CA GLN A 501 4.37 -7.79 -0.72
C GLN A 501 4.56 -9.10 -1.49
N ALA A 502 3.67 -9.43 -2.43
CA ALA A 502 3.78 -10.65 -3.24
C ALA A 502 5.12 -10.70 -3.98
N ARG A 503 5.51 -9.60 -4.65
CA ARG A 503 6.83 -9.45 -5.30
C ARG A 503 7.99 -9.70 -4.33
N ASP A 504 7.98 -9.02 -3.20
CA ASP A 504 9.09 -9.08 -2.24
C ASP A 504 9.18 -10.43 -1.52
N VAL A 505 8.04 -11.07 -1.24
CA VAL A 505 7.98 -12.47 -0.79
C VAL A 505 8.48 -13.43 -1.87
N GLY A 506 8.16 -13.17 -3.13
CA GLY A 506 8.71 -13.89 -4.28
C GLY A 506 10.24 -13.90 -4.27
N VAL A 507 10.87 -12.73 -4.06
CA VAL A 507 12.33 -12.60 -3.90
C VAL A 507 12.86 -13.43 -2.73
N MET A 508 12.14 -13.47 -1.60
CA MET A 508 12.53 -14.29 -0.42
C MET A 508 12.42 -15.81 -0.66
N VAL A 509 11.41 -16.25 -1.42
CA VAL A 509 11.25 -17.67 -1.79
C VAL A 509 12.34 -18.12 -2.76
N HIS A 510 12.64 -17.30 -3.77
CA HIS A 510 13.74 -17.54 -4.72
C HIS A 510 15.12 -17.51 -4.04
N GLY A 511 15.32 -16.65 -3.04
CA GLY A 511 16.60 -16.52 -2.32
C GLY A 511 17.69 -15.78 -3.10
N TYR A 512 17.32 -15.00 -4.13
CA TYR A 512 18.23 -14.10 -4.85
C TYR A 512 17.52 -12.81 -5.24
N VAL A 513 18.27 -11.72 -5.35
CA VAL A 513 17.77 -10.42 -5.82
C VAL A 513 18.25 -10.19 -7.25
N ASN A 514 17.32 -9.86 -8.17
CA ASN A 514 17.63 -9.48 -9.54
C ASN A 514 18.28 -8.08 -9.59
N GLY A 515 19.58 -8.01 -9.32
CA GLY A 515 20.34 -6.79 -9.50
C GLY A 515 20.35 -6.37 -10.98
N ARG A 516 19.87 -5.16 -11.29
CA ARG A 516 19.89 -4.57 -12.65
C ARG A 516 21.29 -4.47 -13.27
N ASP A 517 22.30 -4.60 -12.43
CA ASP A 517 23.72 -4.44 -12.74
C ASP A 517 24.46 -5.79 -12.84
N GLY A 518 23.75 -6.92 -12.84
CA GLY A 518 24.33 -8.28 -12.92
C GLY A 518 24.90 -8.82 -11.59
N HIS A 519 24.98 -7.99 -10.55
CA HIS A 519 25.40 -8.38 -9.21
C HIS A 519 24.24 -8.91 -8.36
N GLY A 520 23.64 -10.04 -8.78
CA GLY A 520 22.68 -10.78 -7.96
C GLY A 520 23.39 -11.60 -6.89
N GLY A 521 23.05 -11.36 -5.62
CA GLY A 521 23.56 -12.16 -4.49
C GLY A 521 22.68 -13.38 -4.21
N LEU A 522 23.28 -14.56 -4.11
CA LEU A 522 22.64 -15.76 -3.53
C LEU A 522 22.57 -15.61 -2.01
N GLY A 523 21.39 -15.81 -1.43
CA GLY A 523 21.15 -15.78 0.01
C GLY A 523 20.32 -16.97 0.49
N ARG A 524 19.75 -16.84 1.69
CA ARG A 524 18.85 -17.86 2.24
C ARG A 524 17.48 -17.81 1.54
N ARG A 525 16.92 -18.99 1.26
CA ARG A 525 15.54 -19.16 0.78
C ARG A 525 14.56 -19.26 1.93
N TYR A 526 13.31 -18.94 1.64
CA TYR A 526 12.20 -19.02 2.58
C TYR A 526 11.04 -19.85 2.02
N LYS A 527 10.35 -20.58 2.89
CA LYS A 527 9.01 -21.14 2.60
C LYS A 527 7.95 -20.20 3.16
N ILE A 528 6.85 -20.03 2.44
CA ILE A 528 5.67 -19.34 2.95
C ILE A 528 4.88 -20.34 3.80
N GLU A 529 4.57 -20.00 5.04
CA GLU A 529 3.74 -20.83 5.92
C GLU A 529 2.27 -20.40 5.91
N SER A 530 2.02 -19.09 5.91
CA SER A 530 0.65 -18.56 5.81
C SER A 530 0.65 -17.15 5.21
N ILE A 531 -0.45 -16.83 4.53
CA ILE A 531 -0.77 -15.48 4.06
C ILE A 531 -2.21 -15.18 4.48
N ARG A 532 -2.45 -14.00 5.06
CA ARG A 532 -3.77 -13.56 5.53
C ARG A 532 -3.98 -12.07 5.27
N GLY A 533 -5.17 -11.69 4.80
CA GLY A 533 -5.62 -10.30 4.75
C GLY A 533 -6.23 -9.82 6.06
N PHE A 534 -6.12 -8.52 6.35
CA PHE A 534 -6.74 -7.84 7.49
C PHE A 534 -7.46 -6.58 6.99
N ASP A 535 -8.71 -6.42 7.41
CA ASP A 535 -9.53 -5.29 6.99
C ASP A 535 -9.33 -4.06 7.90
N PHE A 536 -8.22 -3.34 7.73
CA PHE A 536 -8.02 -2.07 8.44
C PHE A 536 -8.97 -0.95 7.99
N PHE A 537 -9.57 -1.07 6.80
CA PHE A 537 -10.42 -0.04 6.22
C PHE A 537 -11.71 -0.65 5.62
N PRO A 538 -12.67 -1.03 6.47
CA PRO A 538 -14.01 -1.43 6.05
C PRO A 538 -14.65 -0.38 5.13
N GLN A 539 -15.55 -0.84 4.26
CA GLN A 539 -16.18 -0.05 3.19
C GLN A 539 -15.25 0.36 2.04
N THR A 540 -13.99 -0.11 2.01
CA THR A 540 -12.98 0.22 0.98
C THR A 540 -12.32 -1.02 0.38
N GLY A 541 -11.71 -0.89 -0.79
CA GLY A 541 -10.88 -1.93 -1.45
C GLY A 541 -9.54 -2.23 -0.77
N HIS A 542 -9.15 -1.49 0.27
CA HIS A 542 -7.83 -1.66 0.90
C HIS A 542 -7.78 -2.93 1.77
N VAL A 543 -6.69 -3.68 1.69
CA VAL A 543 -6.39 -4.84 2.55
C VAL A 543 -4.94 -4.76 3.04
N GLU A 544 -4.73 -4.98 4.34
CA GLU A 544 -3.40 -5.16 4.92
C GLU A 544 -3.04 -6.65 4.88
N GLY A 545 -1.91 -7.02 4.27
CA GLY A 545 -1.47 -8.42 4.19
C GLY A 545 -0.46 -8.76 5.27
N VAL A 546 -0.60 -9.93 5.89
CA VAL A 546 0.47 -10.56 6.70
C VAL A 546 0.90 -11.86 6.03
N ALA A 547 2.17 -11.94 5.65
CA ALA A 547 2.82 -13.16 5.18
C ALA A 547 3.82 -13.65 6.23
N VAL A 548 3.75 -14.93 6.57
CA VAL A 548 4.60 -15.58 7.57
C VAL A 548 5.52 -16.56 6.84
N LEU A 549 6.83 -16.40 7.02
CA LEU A 549 7.84 -17.17 6.32
C LEU A 549 8.85 -17.79 7.29
N SER A 550 9.28 -19.01 6.97
CA SER A 550 10.36 -19.72 7.64
C SER A 550 11.53 -19.93 6.70
N ARG A 551 12.75 -19.79 7.22
CA ARG A 551 13.96 -20.08 6.47
C ARG A 551 14.02 -21.56 6.09
N ILE A 552 14.48 -21.84 4.88
CA ILE A 552 14.84 -23.19 4.43
C ILE A 552 16.33 -23.39 4.73
N ASP A 553 16.65 -24.35 5.62
CA ASP A 553 18.04 -24.67 5.98
C ASP A 553 18.71 -25.64 5.01
N GLU A 554 17.92 -26.37 4.21
CA GLU A 554 18.46 -27.23 3.16
C GLU A 554 19.33 -26.40 2.21
N PRO A 555 20.56 -26.86 1.91
CA PRO A 555 21.40 -26.17 0.95
C PRO A 555 20.66 -26.07 -0.38
N LEU A 556 20.91 -24.98 -1.13
CA LEU A 556 20.53 -24.93 -2.53
C LEU A 556 21.03 -26.22 -3.20
N PRO A 557 20.19 -26.93 -3.98
CA PRO A 557 20.68 -28.07 -4.75
C PRO A 557 21.88 -27.55 -5.55
N ARG A 558 23.03 -28.24 -5.43
CA ARG A 558 24.20 -27.88 -6.21
C ARG A 558 23.74 -27.80 -7.65
N SER A 559 24.02 -26.68 -8.32
CA SER A 559 23.96 -26.65 -9.77
C SER A 559 24.69 -27.90 -10.28
N PRO A 560 24.18 -28.61 -11.30
CA PRO A 560 24.96 -29.68 -11.93
C PRO A 560 26.34 -29.10 -12.22
N SER A 561 27.38 -29.83 -11.79
CA SER A 561 28.74 -29.31 -11.90
C SER A 561 29.03 -28.98 -13.36
N VAL A 562 29.88 -27.99 -13.59
CA VAL A 562 30.26 -27.54 -14.95
C VAL A 562 30.82 -28.71 -15.78
N ASP A 563 31.37 -29.72 -15.10
CA ASP A 563 31.82 -31.02 -15.61
C ASP A 563 30.73 -31.88 -16.31
N VAL A 564 29.45 -31.48 -16.30
CA VAL A 564 28.37 -32.16 -17.07
C VAL A 564 28.11 -31.46 -18.42
N MET A 565 28.70 -30.28 -18.68
CA MET A 565 28.59 -29.63 -20.00
C MET A 565 29.70 -30.06 -20.98
N GLU A 566 30.91 -30.39 -20.51
CA GLU A 566 31.97 -30.91 -21.39
C GLU A 566 31.62 -32.28 -22.02
N GLY A 567 30.81 -33.11 -21.35
CA GLY A 567 30.39 -34.42 -21.84
C GLY A 567 29.22 -34.42 -22.85
N VAL A 568 28.63 -33.26 -23.15
CA VAL A 568 27.47 -33.13 -24.06
C VAL A 568 27.86 -32.44 -25.37
N GLU A 569 28.83 -31.51 -25.35
CA GLU A 569 29.34 -30.88 -26.56
C GLU A 569 30.12 -31.86 -27.46
N GLU A 570 30.84 -32.83 -26.88
CA GLU A 570 31.59 -33.84 -27.65
C GLU A 570 30.68 -34.86 -28.37
N LYS A 571 29.42 -35.01 -27.96
CA LYS A 571 28.43 -35.88 -28.64
C LYS A 571 27.50 -35.17 -29.60
N LEU A 572 27.36 -33.83 -29.52
CA LEU A 572 26.62 -33.05 -30.51
C LEU A 572 27.52 -32.52 -31.64
N GLY A 573 28.85 -32.49 -31.44
CA GLY A 573 29.81 -32.13 -32.49
C GLY A 573 30.09 -33.23 -33.52
N ALA A 574 29.80 -34.50 -33.21
CA ALA A 574 30.04 -35.62 -34.12
C ALA A 574 28.93 -35.81 -35.16
N ASP A 575 27.65 -35.69 -34.76
CA ASP A 575 26.48 -35.97 -35.60
C ASP A 575 26.14 -34.83 -36.59
N VAL A 576 26.91 -33.73 -36.61
CA VAL A 576 26.73 -32.60 -37.54
C VAL A 576 27.79 -32.61 -38.67
N ALA A 577 28.87 -33.38 -38.54
CA ALA A 577 29.94 -33.44 -39.54
C ALA A 577 29.59 -34.32 -40.76
N ASP A 578 28.69 -35.30 -40.62
CA ASP A 578 28.26 -36.19 -41.72
C ASP A 578 27.09 -35.64 -42.57
N ALA A 579 26.55 -34.45 -42.24
CA ALA A 579 25.39 -33.86 -42.91
C ALA A 579 25.73 -32.85 -44.03
N GLU A 580 26.93 -32.24 -44.04
CA GLU A 580 27.35 -31.26 -45.06
C GLU A 580 28.22 -31.86 -46.18
N GLY A 581 28.03 -33.15 -46.49
CA GLY A 581 28.82 -33.90 -47.48
C GLY A 581 28.18 -34.14 -48.85
N ILE A 582 26.88 -33.90 -49.05
CA ILE A 582 26.14 -34.42 -50.23
C ILE A 582 25.12 -33.43 -50.84
N ILE A 583 25.55 -32.21 -51.22
CA ILE A 583 24.86 -31.44 -52.28
C ILE A 583 25.88 -30.73 -53.19
N ALA A 584 26.51 -31.47 -54.10
CA ALA A 584 27.14 -30.92 -55.31
C ALA A 584 27.26 -32.00 -56.41
N THR A 585 26.80 -31.68 -57.63
CA THR A 585 26.76 -32.56 -58.83
C THR A 585 25.80 -33.77 -58.72
N GLY A 586 25.07 -34.20 -59.75
CA GLY A 586 24.82 -33.59 -61.06
C GLY A 586 24.12 -34.58 -62.04
N ALA A 587 23.31 -34.04 -62.95
CA ALA A 587 22.76 -34.69 -64.17
C ALA A 587 21.61 -35.73 -64.07
N PHE A 588 20.78 -35.66 -65.12
CA PHE A 588 19.58 -36.44 -65.46
C PHE A 588 19.78 -37.97 -65.62
N GLU A 589 18.94 -38.78 -64.96
CA GLU A 589 17.99 -39.79 -65.54
C GLU A 589 17.19 -40.49 -64.40
N GLY A 590 16.12 -41.28 -64.61
CA GLY A 590 15.39 -41.62 -65.85
C GLY A 590 14.18 -42.56 -65.62
N VAL A 591 13.16 -42.46 -66.51
CA VAL A 591 12.15 -43.49 -66.90
C VAL A 591 11.38 -44.32 -65.82
N LYS A 592 10.11 -43.89 -65.62
CA LYS A 592 8.85 -44.68 -65.47
C LYS A 592 8.53 -45.60 -64.24
N PRO A 593 7.23 -45.94 -64.03
CA PRO A 593 6.69 -46.37 -62.72
C PRO A 593 6.04 -47.76 -62.67
N THR A 594 5.82 -48.25 -61.44
CA THR A 594 4.91 -49.32 -60.98
C THR A 594 4.84 -49.22 -59.45
N SER A 595 3.80 -49.50 -58.68
CA SER A 595 2.34 -49.74 -58.81
C SER A 595 1.97 -50.47 -57.51
N ASP A 596 0.81 -50.17 -56.92
CA ASP A 596 0.10 -50.98 -55.90
C ASP A 596 0.78 -51.14 -54.51
N ALA A 597 0.07 -51.13 -53.38
CA ALA A 597 -1.37 -51.01 -53.10
C ALA A 597 -1.62 -50.23 -51.79
#